data_AF-A0A6S6T7A3-F1
#
_entry.id   AF-A0A6S6T7A3-F1
#
_cell.length_a   1.000
_cell.length_b   1.000
_cell.length_c   1.000
_cell.angle_alpha   90.00
_cell.angle_beta   90.00
_cell.angle_gamma   90.00
#
_symmetry.space_group_name_H-M   'P 1'
#
loop_
_entity.id
_entity.type
_entity.pdbx_description
1 polymer ?
#
loop_
_entity_poly.entity_id
_entity_poly.type
_entity_poly.pdbx_seq_one_letter_code
_entity_poly.pdbx_strand_id
1 'polypeptide(L)'
;MVGNLILTEENSISRGSYIEDSTVEQGVLEVRNSTLLDSEFDFDNKIDKVDISEESIVKQAVLSLNGSTIQNSNLSLNNTISNSTIGRSSIDQSVIVLNNSEITDSNITTNNLINKLTTGGSNTIRQGSLTINNNSTVSKSSLTLNNRIDDTYLSDSSIEQAELIMDNAFISDATIQNTNKVINDSHVSRGSFLIQGRIELSNGMTLSHNITLSSTADNVTLKNSTVVMCGVSMSSDSTADISKTCTNDRSEYTNVNITIAGS
;
A
#
# COMPACT_ATOMS: atom_id res chain seq x y z
N MET A 1 -7.54 -19.59 19.68
CA MET A 1 -6.12 -19.27 19.94
C MET A 1 -5.28 -20.24 19.14
N VAL A 2 -4.47 -19.72 18.21
CA VAL A 2 -3.49 -20.50 17.46
C VAL A 2 -2.12 -19.94 17.83
N GLY A 3 -1.26 -20.76 18.40
CA GLY A 3 0.12 -20.39 18.73
C GLY A 3 1.08 -21.04 17.75
N ASN A 4 2.16 -20.33 17.38
CA ASN A 4 3.21 -20.81 16.49
C ASN A 4 2.70 -21.22 15.10
N LEU A 5 1.84 -20.39 14.49
CA LEU A 5 1.43 -20.59 13.10
C LEU A 5 2.52 -20.02 12.18
N ILE A 6 3.09 -20.86 11.32
CA ILE A 6 3.98 -20.44 10.24
C ILE A 6 3.23 -20.65 8.93
N LEU A 7 2.96 -19.58 8.18
CA LEU A 7 2.44 -19.63 6.82
C LEU A 7 3.45 -18.98 5.87
N THR A 8 3.88 -19.73 4.86
CA THR A 8 4.76 -19.23 3.80
C THR A 8 4.11 -19.54 2.46
N GLU A 9 3.82 -18.53 1.67
CA GLU A 9 3.26 -18.70 0.32
C GLU A 9 4.09 -17.94 -0.72
N GLU A 10 4.57 -18.66 -1.72
CA GLU A 10 5.18 -18.10 -2.93
C GLU A 10 4.25 -18.36 -4.11
N ASN A 11 3.65 -17.31 -4.68
CA ASN A 11 2.71 -17.45 -5.79
C ASN A 11 3.19 -16.66 -7.00
N SER A 12 3.38 -17.33 -8.14
CA SER A 12 3.81 -16.66 -9.38
C SER A 12 2.91 -16.96 -10.57
N ILE A 13 2.51 -15.90 -11.29
CA ILE A 13 1.93 -15.98 -12.64
C ILE A 13 2.95 -15.38 -13.59
N SER A 14 3.32 -16.13 -14.64
CA SER A 14 4.32 -15.65 -15.58
C SER A 14 4.08 -16.09 -17.02
N ARG A 15 4.70 -15.36 -17.95
CA ARG A 15 4.92 -15.70 -19.38
C ARG A 15 3.70 -16.24 -20.13
N GLY A 16 3.10 -15.39 -20.98
CA GLY A 16 2.08 -15.81 -21.95
C GLY A 16 0.74 -16.17 -21.31
N SER A 17 0.57 -15.80 -20.03
CA SER A 17 -0.70 -15.84 -19.34
C SER A 17 -1.49 -14.57 -19.65
N TYR A 18 -2.81 -14.72 -19.78
CA TYR A 18 -3.77 -13.64 -19.92
C TYR A 18 -4.76 -13.73 -18.77
N ILE A 19 -4.99 -12.62 -18.07
CA ILE A 19 -6.03 -12.49 -17.06
C ILE A 19 -7.07 -11.54 -17.63
N GLU A 20 -8.25 -12.07 -17.95
CA GLU A 20 -9.31 -11.35 -18.63
C GLU A 20 -10.64 -11.66 -17.92
N ASP A 21 -11.39 -10.62 -17.55
CA ASP A 21 -12.66 -10.72 -16.82
C ASP A 21 -12.61 -11.71 -15.64
N SER A 22 -11.52 -11.63 -14.87
CA SER A 22 -11.16 -12.65 -13.89
C SER A 22 -10.71 -12.06 -12.56
N THR A 23 -10.88 -12.85 -11.49
CA THR A 23 -10.32 -12.55 -10.17
C THR A 23 -9.15 -13.47 -9.87
N VAL A 24 -8.00 -12.88 -9.52
CA VAL A 24 -6.80 -13.58 -9.06
C VAL A 24 -6.48 -13.14 -7.64
N GLU A 25 -6.34 -14.11 -6.73
CA GLU A 25 -6.00 -13.88 -5.32
C GLU A 25 -4.75 -14.69 -4.96
N GLN A 26 -3.73 -14.01 -4.45
CA GLN A 26 -2.45 -14.61 -4.02
C GLN A 26 -2.11 -14.10 -2.60
N GLY A 27 -1.92 -14.98 -1.62
CA GLY A 27 -1.62 -14.57 -0.24
C GLY A 27 -2.74 -13.79 0.45
N VAL A 28 -4.01 -14.14 0.21
CA VAL A 28 -5.14 -13.49 0.91
C VAL A 28 -5.42 -14.20 2.23
N LEU A 29 -5.29 -13.48 3.33
CA LEU A 29 -5.54 -13.98 4.68
C LEU A 29 -6.65 -13.18 5.37
N GLU A 30 -7.70 -13.87 5.77
CA GLU A 30 -8.76 -13.32 6.60
C GLU A 30 -8.79 -14.03 7.97
N VAL A 31 -8.66 -13.25 9.04
CA VAL A 31 -8.67 -13.73 10.42
C VAL A 31 -9.84 -13.09 11.15
N ARG A 32 -10.73 -13.93 11.70
CA ARG A 32 -11.93 -13.48 12.39
C ARG A 32 -11.96 -14.02 13.81
N ASN A 33 -12.25 -13.16 14.78
CA ASN A 33 -12.47 -13.50 16.19
C ASN A 33 -11.41 -14.46 16.76
N SER A 34 -10.15 -14.26 16.38
CA SER A 34 -9.07 -15.20 16.67
C SER A 34 -7.86 -14.50 17.24
N THR A 35 -7.08 -15.23 18.02
CA THR A 35 -5.78 -14.80 18.53
C THR A 35 -4.69 -15.61 17.84
N LEU A 36 -3.77 -14.91 17.18
CA LEU A 36 -2.53 -15.42 16.62
C LEU A 36 -1.39 -14.99 17.55
N LEU A 37 -0.66 -15.97 18.08
CA LEU A 37 0.44 -15.74 19.00
C LEU A 37 1.72 -16.36 18.42
N ASP A 38 2.83 -15.65 18.53
CA ASP A 38 4.17 -16.14 18.12
C ASP A 38 4.16 -16.68 16.68
N SER A 39 3.46 -15.99 15.77
CA SER A 39 3.20 -16.47 14.41
C SER A 39 4.07 -15.77 13.38
N GLU A 40 4.33 -16.45 12.27
CA GLU A 40 5.12 -15.95 11.15
C GLU A 40 4.34 -16.11 9.85
N PHE A 41 4.19 -15.03 9.10
CA PHE A 41 3.53 -15.04 7.79
C PHE A 41 4.47 -14.40 6.77
N ASP A 42 4.79 -15.13 5.71
CA ASP A 42 5.62 -14.63 4.62
C ASP A 42 4.95 -14.92 3.27
N PHE A 43 4.46 -13.88 2.63
CA PHE A 43 3.84 -13.95 1.31
C PHE A 43 4.74 -13.27 0.30
N ASP A 44 5.17 -14.00 -0.73
CA ASP A 44 5.91 -13.47 -1.88
C ASP A 44 5.12 -13.75 -3.16
N ASN A 45 4.47 -12.71 -3.69
CA ASN A 45 3.59 -12.82 -4.83
C ASN A 45 4.17 -12.09 -6.04
N LYS A 46 4.15 -12.75 -7.20
CA LYS A 46 4.76 -12.22 -8.43
C LYS A 46 3.89 -12.40 -9.66
N ILE A 47 3.68 -11.32 -10.40
CA ILE A 47 3.13 -11.33 -11.76
C ILE A 47 4.18 -10.78 -12.71
N ASP A 48 4.64 -11.57 -13.68
CA ASP A 48 5.66 -11.15 -14.65
C ASP A 48 5.28 -11.48 -16.09
N LYS A 49 5.26 -10.47 -16.97
CA LYS A 49 4.95 -10.66 -18.41
C LYS A 49 3.57 -11.24 -18.65
N VAL A 50 2.58 -10.58 -18.05
CA VAL A 50 1.17 -10.94 -18.12
C VAL A 50 0.39 -9.75 -18.65
N ASP A 51 -0.57 -10.01 -19.52
CA ASP A 51 -1.58 -9.00 -19.90
C ASP A 51 -2.80 -9.20 -19.01
N ILE A 52 -3.19 -8.15 -18.29
CA ILE A 52 -4.36 -8.12 -17.39
C ILE A 52 -5.36 -7.15 -17.99
N SER A 53 -6.57 -7.59 -18.30
CA SER A 53 -7.54 -6.79 -19.02
C SER A 53 -8.98 -7.02 -18.56
N GLU A 54 -9.88 -6.18 -19.07
CA GLU A 54 -11.33 -6.39 -19.02
C GLU A 54 -11.89 -6.55 -17.62
N GLU A 55 -11.80 -5.52 -16.79
CA GLU A 55 -12.44 -5.49 -15.46
C GLU A 55 -11.89 -6.55 -14.49
N SER A 56 -10.71 -7.10 -14.79
CA SER A 56 -10.03 -8.05 -13.93
C SER A 56 -9.65 -7.46 -12.58
N ILE A 57 -9.65 -8.32 -11.57
CA ILE A 57 -9.30 -7.99 -10.18
C ILE A 57 -8.10 -8.84 -9.77
N VAL A 58 -7.03 -8.20 -9.33
CA VAL A 58 -5.86 -8.88 -8.76
C VAL A 58 -5.67 -8.44 -7.32
N LYS A 59 -5.55 -9.40 -6.41
CA LYS A 59 -5.23 -9.16 -5.00
C LYS A 59 -3.98 -9.95 -4.63
N GLN A 60 -2.96 -9.26 -4.14
CA GLN A 60 -1.74 -9.85 -3.65
C GLN A 60 -1.49 -9.44 -2.20
N ALA A 61 -1.28 -10.42 -1.32
CA ALA A 61 -1.00 -10.25 0.09
C ALA A 61 -2.04 -9.38 0.85
N VAL A 62 -3.33 -9.65 0.68
CA VAL A 62 -4.39 -8.90 1.41
C VAL A 62 -4.62 -9.51 2.78
N LEU A 63 -4.49 -8.70 3.83
CA LEU A 63 -4.71 -9.10 5.22
C LEU A 63 -5.93 -8.39 5.80
N SER A 64 -6.91 -9.17 6.25
CA SER A 64 -8.09 -8.63 6.95
C SER A 64 -8.20 -9.24 8.35
N LEU A 65 -8.12 -8.39 9.37
CA LEU A 65 -8.34 -8.77 10.76
C LEU A 65 -9.65 -8.17 11.24
N ASN A 66 -10.55 -9.03 11.73
CA ASN A 66 -11.84 -8.61 12.26
C ASN A 66 -12.06 -9.22 13.65
N GLY A 67 -12.15 -8.39 14.69
CA GLY A 67 -12.29 -8.86 16.06
C GLY A 67 -11.11 -9.73 16.54
N SER A 68 -9.93 -9.57 15.93
CA SER A 68 -8.81 -10.51 16.09
C SER A 68 -7.60 -9.86 16.77
N THR A 69 -6.74 -10.68 17.36
CA THR A 69 -5.51 -10.26 18.01
C THR A 69 -4.31 -10.91 17.35
N ILE A 70 -3.29 -10.12 17.02
CA ILE A 70 -1.95 -10.60 16.66
C ILE A 70 -0.98 -10.18 17.77
N GLN A 71 -0.21 -11.13 18.26
CA GLN A 71 0.76 -10.88 19.32
C GLN A 71 2.09 -11.58 19.02
N ASN A 72 3.21 -10.90 19.30
CA ASN A 72 4.57 -11.44 19.14
C ASN A 72 4.85 -12.03 17.74
N SER A 73 4.25 -11.47 16.70
CA SER A 73 4.25 -12.09 15.37
C SER A 73 4.99 -11.24 14.34
N ASN A 74 5.46 -11.89 13.28
CA ASN A 74 6.11 -11.23 12.15
C ASN A 74 5.34 -11.52 10.86
N LEU A 75 4.98 -10.47 10.13
CA LEU A 75 4.25 -10.57 8.87
C LEU A 75 5.05 -9.84 7.78
N SER A 76 5.32 -10.53 6.68
CA SER A 76 6.07 -10.07 5.51
C SER A 76 5.19 -10.25 4.28
N LEU A 77 4.84 -9.13 3.62
CA LEU A 77 3.91 -9.08 2.50
C LEU A 77 4.62 -8.47 1.28
N ASN A 78 5.26 -9.32 0.48
CA ASN A 78 6.08 -8.96 -0.66
C ASN A 78 5.30 -9.18 -1.96
N ASN A 79 5.18 -8.15 -2.79
CA ASN A 79 4.48 -8.25 -4.06
C ASN A 79 5.23 -7.56 -5.19
N THR A 80 5.32 -8.23 -6.34
CA THR A 80 5.93 -7.68 -7.55
C THR A 80 5.01 -7.84 -8.75
N ILE A 81 4.80 -6.76 -9.50
CA ILE A 81 4.27 -6.80 -10.86
C ILE A 81 5.34 -6.25 -11.79
N SER A 82 5.76 -7.05 -12.77
CA SER A 82 6.81 -6.65 -13.69
C SER A 82 6.54 -6.96 -15.16
N ASN A 83 7.02 -6.10 -16.06
CA ASN A 83 6.99 -6.33 -17.51
C ASN A 83 5.60 -6.67 -18.07
N SER A 84 4.55 -6.10 -17.49
CA SER A 84 3.14 -6.47 -17.75
C SER A 84 2.37 -5.31 -18.38
N THR A 85 1.25 -5.63 -19.03
CA THR A 85 0.28 -4.64 -19.50
C THR A 85 -0.99 -4.75 -18.69
N ILE A 86 -1.57 -3.62 -18.25
CA ILE A 86 -2.84 -3.61 -17.52
C ILE A 86 -3.86 -2.69 -18.18
N GLY A 87 -5.06 -3.22 -18.41
CA GLY A 87 -6.20 -2.54 -19.01
C GLY A 87 -7.49 -2.66 -18.22
N ARG A 88 -8.18 -1.54 -17.94
CA ARG A 88 -9.49 -1.50 -17.24
C ARG A 88 -9.59 -2.43 -16.04
N SER A 89 -8.59 -2.50 -15.17
CA SER A 89 -8.52 -3.49 -14.09
C SER A 89 -8.25 -2.86 -12.73
N SER A 90 -8.52 -3.61 -11.66
CA SER A 90 -8.21 -3.24 -10.28
C SER A 90 -7.13 -4.14 -9.72
N ILE A 91 -6.10 -3.56 -9.10
CA ILE A 91 -4.99 -4.29 -8.48
C ILE A 91 -4.75 -3.79 -7.07
N ASP A 92 -4.72 -4.71 -6.12
CA ASP A 92 -4.44 -4.45 -4.72
C ASP A 92 -3.20 -5.25 -4.29
N GLN A 93 -2.14 -4.56 -3.89
CA GLN A 93 -0.92 -5.15 -3.34
C GLN A 93 -0.75 -4.74 -1.88
N SER A 94 -0.68 -5.71 -0.97
CA SER A 94 -0.49 -5.49 0.47
C SER A 94 -1.51 -4.52 1.06
N VAL A 95 -2.79 -4.86 0.94
CA VAL A 95 -3.86 -4.12 1.63
C VAL A 95 -4.11 -4.77 2.98
N ILE A 96 -3.92 -4.01 4.05
CA ILE A 96 -4.12 -4.43 5.43
C ILE A 96 -5.31 -3.68 6.02
N VAL A 97 -6.26 -4.41 6.58
CA VAL A 97 -7.44 -3.85 7.25
C VAL A 97 -7.54 -4.41 8.66
N LEU A 98 -7.49 -3.53 9.66
CA LEU A 98 -7.71 -3.84 11.06
C LEU A 98 -9.06 -3.28 11.48
N ASN A 99 -9.97 -4.17 11.82
CA ASN A 99 -11.31 -3.82 12.27
C ASN A 99 -11.59 -4.40 13.65
N ASN A 100 -11.77 -3.53 14.64
CA ASN A 100 -11.93 -3.91 16.05
C ASN A 100 -10.91 -4.98 16.47
N SER A 101 -9.65 -4.78 16.08
CA SER A 101 -8.58 -5.76 16.20
C SER A 101 -7.39 -5.19 16.96
N GLU A 102 -6.56 -6.06 17.52
CA GLU A 102 -5.39 -5.69 18.30
C GLU A 102 -4.11 -6.25 17.67
N ILE A 103 -3.07 -5.42 17.59
CA ILE A 103 -1.71 -5.84 17.24
C ILE A 103 -0.78 -5.40 18.37
N THR A 104 -0.08 -6.34 18.97
CA THR A 104 0.82 -6.07 20.09
C THR A 104 2.16 -6.77 19.90
N ASP A 105 3.27 -6.09 20.21
CA ASP A 105 4.64 -6.64 20.15
C ASP A 105 4.96 -7.34 18.80
N SER A 106 4.44 -6.81 17.69
CA SER A 106 4.50 -7.47 16.37
C SER A 106 5.10 -6.57 15.29
N ASN A 107 5.64 -7.19 14.24
CA ASN A 107 6.15 -6.47 13.07
C ASN A 107 5.36 -6.84 11.82
N ILE A 108 4.89 -5.84 11.09
CA ILE A 108 4.27 -6.02 9.77
C ILE A 108 5.06 -5.20 8.76
N THR A 109 5.60 -5.86 7.75
CA THR A 109 6.34 -5.22 6.66
C THR A 109 5.68 -5.55 5.33
N THR A 110 5.46 -4.53 4.52
CA THR A 110 4.99 -4.69 3.14
C THR A 110 6.02 -4.12 2.18
N ASN A 111 6.32 -4.87 1.12
CA ASN A 111 7.24 -4.43 0.06
C ASN A 111 6.57 -4.65 -1.29
N ASN A 112 6.15 -3.56 -1.94
CA ASN A 112 5.47 -3.62 -3.22
C ASN A 112 6.32 -2.98 -4.32
N LEU A 113 6.50 -3.71 -5.41
CA LEU A 113 7.24 -3.27 -6.59
C LEU A 113 6.36 -3.36 -7.84
N ILE A 114 6.22 -2.24 -8.54
CA ILE A 114 5.75 -2.18 -9.92
C ILE A 114 6.94 -1.79 -10.78
N ASN A 115 7.28 -2.59 -11.79
CA ASN A 115 8.45 -2.38 -12.61
C ASN A 115 8.16 -2.63 -14.09
N LYS A 116 8.52 -1.72 -14.99
CA LYS A 116 8.31 -1.93 -16.45
C LYS A 116 6.86 -2.25 -16.79
N LEU A 117 5.94 -1.60 -16.10
CA LEU A 117 4.51 -1.77 -16.30
C LEU A 117 4.04 -0.77 -17.36
N THR A 118 3.13 -1.19 -18.23
CA THR A 118 2.37 -0.28 -19.08
C THR A 118 0.90 -0.36 -18.73
N THR A 119 0.25 0.77 -18.48
CA THR A 119 -1.20 0.80 -18.26
C THR A 119 -1.93 1.57 -19.35
N GLY A 120 -3.20 1.23 -19.55
CA GLY A 120 -4.15 2.03 -20.32
C GLY A 120 -5.59 1.76 -19.90
N GLY A 121 -6.47 2.75 -20.01
CA GLY A 121 -7.91 2.55 -19.82
C GLY A 121 -8.37 2.37 -18.38
N SER A 122 -8.40 3.43 -17.58
CA SER A 122 -9.10 3.55 -16.29
C SER A 122 -8.77 2.47 -15.25
N ASN A 123 -7.49 2.16 -15.05
CA ASN A 123 -7.07 1.21 -14.02
C ASN A 123 -7.05 1.85 -12.63
N THR A 124 -7.24 1.04 -11.59
CA THR A 124 -6.99 1.41 -10.20
C THR A 124 -5.96 0.46 -9.60
N ILE A 125 -4.84 0.99 -9.11
CA ILE A 125 -3.80 0.19 -8.46
C ILE A 125 -3.53 0.76 -7.06
N ARG A 126 -3.59 -0.08 -6.03
CA ARG A 126 -3.27 0.29 -4.65
C ARG A 126 -2.06 -0.52 -4.18
N GLN A 127 -1.05 0.15 -3.66
CA GLN A 127 0.13 -0.48 -3.08
C GLN A 127 0.27 -0.11 -1.60
N GLY A 128 0.34 -1.10 -0.71
CA GLY A 128 0.70 -0.90 0.70
C GLY A 128 -0.31 -0.07 1.48
N SER A 129 -1.62 -0.34 1.33
CA SER A 129 -2.66 0.38 2.08
C SER A 129 -2.85 -0.23 3.47
N LEU A 130 -3.01 0.64 4.49
CA LEU A 130 -3.27 0.25 5.87
C LEU A 130 -4.49 1.03 6.39
N THR A 131 -5.55 0.31 6.72
CA THR A 131 -6.73 0.86 7.39
C THR A 131 -6.80 0.33 8.82
N ILE A 132 -6.89 1.23 9.81
CA ILE A 132 -7.05 0.87 11.22
C ILE A 132 -8.33 1.54 11.74
N ASN A 133 -9.35 0.75 12.08
CA ASN A 133 -10.65 1.29 12.44
C ASN A 133 -11.35 0.59 13.61
N ASN A 134 -12.45 1.19 14.08
CA ASN A 134 -13.40 0.61 15.02
C ASN A 134 -12.77 0.16 16.35
N ASN A 135 -12.06 1.07 17.03
CA ASN A 135 -11.34 0.83 18.29
C ASN A 135 -10.18 -0.18 18.16
N SER A 136 -9.67 -0.38 16.94
CA SER A 136 -8.46 -1.19 16.78
C SER A 136 -7.29 -0.56 17.54
N THR A 137 -6.45 -1.43 18.10
CA THR A 137 -5.29 -1.04 18.90
C THR A 137 -4.01 -1.56 18.25
N VAL A 138 -2.99 -0.72 18.16
CA VAL A 138 -1.63 -1.15 17.80
C VAL A 138 -0.69 -0.69 18.91
N SER A 139 0.00 -1.65 19.54
CA SER A 139 0.92 -1.35 20.62
C SER A 139 2.28 -2.02 20.48
N LYS A 140 3.36 -1.31 20.84
CA LYS A 140 4.75 -1.85 20.83
C LYS A 140 5.13 -2.57 19.53
N SER A 141 4.60 -2.09 18.41
CA SER A 141 4.65 -2.78 17.13
C SER A 141 5.26 -1.89 16.05
N SER A 142 5.77 -2.50 14.99
CA SER A 142 6.25 -1.78 13.80
C SER A 142 5.39 -2.12 12.60
N LEU A 143 4.90 -1.09 11.91
CA LEU A 143 4.19 -1.21 10.64
C LEU A 143 4.98 -0.47 9.57
N THR A 144 5.58 -1.19 8.64
CA THR A 144 6.44 -0.64 7.58
C THR A 144 5.82 -0.89 6.21
N LEU A 145 5.56 0.18 5.46
CA LEU A 145 4.93 0.14 4.14
C LEU A 145 5.91 0.71 3.10
N ASN A 146 6.49 -0.16 2.27
CA ASN A 146 7.46 0.21 1.25
C ASN A 146 6.88 -0.01 -0.14
N ASN A 147 6.83 1.05 -0.96
CA ASN A 147 6.23 1.00 -2.29
C ASN A 147 7.18 1.65 -3.30
N ARG A 148 7.36 0.97 -4.43
CA ARG A 148 8.23 1.43 -5.52
C ARG A 148 7.57 1.21 -6.87
N ILE A 149 7.59 2.26 -7.69
CA ILE A 149 7.27 2.23 -9.12
C ILE A 149 8.55 2.59 -9.89
N ASP A 150 8.85 1.80 -10.91
CA ASP A 150 10.11 1.82 -11.65
C ASP A 150 9.85 1.59 -13.14
N ASP A 151 10.49 2.35 -14.03
CA ASP A 151 10.40 2.22 -15.49
C ASP A 151 8.95 2.07 -16.02
N THR A 152 7.97 2.74 -15.41
CA THR A 152 6.54 2.45 -15.63
C THR A 152 5.83 3.54 -16.42
N TYR A 153 4.99 3.16 -17.37
CA TYR A 153 4.14 4.07 -18.15
C TYR A 153 2.68 3.98 -17.68
N LEU A 154 2.23 5.01 -16.96
CA LEU A 154 0.87 5.17 -16.47
C LEU A 154 0.07 6.10 -17.40
N SER A 155 -1.02 5.58 -17.96
CA SER A 155 -1.95 6.33 -18.82
C SER A 155 -3.38 6.11 -18.40
N ASP A 156 -4.15 7.19 -18.28
CA ASP A 156 -5.58 7.16 -17.92
C ASP A 156 -5.85 6.24 -16.72
N SER A 157 -5.01 6.27 -15.68
CA SER A 157 -5.06 5.30 -14.58
C SER A 157 -4.74 5.97 -13.24
N SER A 158 -5.20 5.35 -12.16
CA SER A 158 -4.92 5.76 -10.78
C SER A 158 -3.95 4.80 -10.12
N ILE A 159 -2.88 5.31 -9.52
CA ILE A 159 -2.06 4.56 -8.56
C ILE A 159 -2.05 5.29 -7.22
N GLU A 160 -2.35 4.56 -6.15
CA GLU A 160 -2.25 5.03 -4.78
C GLU A 160 -1.18 4.21 -4.04
N GLN A 161 -0.07 4.84 -3.69
CA GLN A 161 0.97 4.26 -2.87
C GLN A 161 0.80 4.69 -1.42
N ALA A 162 0.72 3.69 -0.56
CA ALA A 162 0.76 3.80 0.89
C ALA A 162 -0.23 4.80 1.47
N GLU A 163 -1.49 4.43 1.37
CA GLU A 163 -2.55 5.08 2.11
C GLU A 163 -2.62 4.52 3.54
N LEU A 164 -2.55 5.41 4.53
CA LEU A 164 -2.81 5.13 5.93
C LEU A 164 -4.10 5.84 6.33
N ILE A 165 -5.16 5.07 6.58
CA ILE A 165 -6.42 5.58 7.12
C ILE A 165 -6.55 5.08 8.54
N MET A 166 -6.78 6.00 9.48
CA MET A 166 -7.08 5.65 10.85
C MET A 166 -8.33 6.37 11.33
N ASP A 167 -9.29 5.62 11.86
CA ASP A 167 -10.55 6.14 12.37
C ASP A 167 -10.89 5.47 13.70
N ASN A 168 -10.96 6.24 14.77
CA ASN A 168 -11.23 5.75 16.12
C ASN A 168 -10.30 4.59 16.50
N ALA A 169 -8.99 4.80 16.39
CA ALA A 169 -7.95 3.81 16.70
C ALA A 169 -6.98 4.33 17.78
N PHE A 170 -6.38 3.38 18.51
CA PHE A 170 -5.44 3.66 19.59
C PHE A 170 -4.05 3.12 19.25
N ILE A 171 -3.07 4.01 19.13
CA ILE A 171 -1.70 3.66 18.75
C ILE A 171 -0.75 4.07 19.86
N SER A 172 -0.08 3.10 20.48
CA SER A 172 0.81 3.35 21.62
C SER A 172 2.15 2.64 21.48
N ASP A 173 3.25 3.36 21.67
CA ASP A 173 4.61 2.80 21.57
C ASP A 173 4.87 2.05 20.25
N ALA A 174 4.16 2.43 19.18
CA ALA A 174 4.26 1.81 17.87
C ALA A 174 4.88 2.77 16.86
N THR A 175 5.58 2.23 15.88
CA THR A 175 6.18 2.99 14.78
C THR A 175 5.47 2.66 13.49
N ILE A 176 5.00 3.67 12.77
CA ILE A 176 4.44 3.51 11.42
C ILE A 176 5.34 4.23 10.43
N GLN A 177 5.92 3.48 9.50
CA GLN A 177 6.80 3.98 8.46
C GLN A 177 6.18 3.74 7.10
N ASN A 178 6.13 4.79 6.29
CA ASN A 178 5.50 4.77 4.99
C ASN A 178 6.47 5.41 3.99
N THR A 179 6.99 4.60 3.06
CA THR A 179 7.99 5.02 2.09
C THR A 179 7.52 4.73 0.67
N ASN A 180 7.44 5.76 -0.15
CA ASN A 180 6.98 5.69 -1.54
C ASN A 180 8.05 6.23 -2.48
N LYS A 181 8.27 5.53 -3.58
CA LYS A 181 9.21 5.95 -4.62
C LYS A 181 8.61 5.74 -6.00
N VAL A 182 8.74 6.74 -6.85
CA VAL A 182 8.51 6.66 -8.29
C VAL A 182 9.77 7.15 -8.98
N ILE A 183 10.44 6.27 -9.71
CA ILE A 183 11.77 6.53 -10.23
C ILE A 183 11.99 6.01 -11.65
N ASN A 184 13.18 6.31 -12.19
CA ASN A 184 13.76 5.75 -13.41
C ASN A 184 12.80 5.84 -14.61
N ASP A 185 12.79 6.99 -15.28
CA ASP A 185 12.05 7.20 -16.53
C ASP A 185 10.58 6.76 -16.45
N SER A 186 9.98 6.83 -15.27
CA SER A 186 8.55 6.57 -15.10
C SER A 186 7.75 7.74 -15.70
N HIS A 187 6.64 7.42 -16.36
CA HIS A 187 5.80 8.39 -17.05
C HIS A 187 4.38 8.33 -16.49
N VAL A 188 3.84 9.46 -16.03
CA VAL A 188 2.44 9.55 -15.56
C VAL A 188 1.70 10.56 -16.41
N SER A 189 0.75 10.07 -17.20
CA SER A 189 0.15 10.86 -18.27
C SER A 189 -1.36 10.70 -18.46
N ARG A 190 -1.96 11.60 -19.26
CA ARG A 190 -3.35 11.50 -19.77
C ARG A 190 -4.38 11.27 -18.66
N GLY A 191 -4.68 12.31 -17.89
CA GLY A 191 -5.65 12.25 -16.80
C GLY A 191 -5.28 11.34 -15.64
N SER A 192 -4.10 10.71 -15.65
CA SER A 192 -3.70 9.80 -14.57
C SER A 192 -3.58 10.50 -13.24
N PHE A 193 -3.82 9.73 -12.18
CA PHE A 193 -3.77 10.16 -10.80
C PHE A 193 -2.72 9.34 -10.06
N LEU A 194 -1.77 10.00 -9.40
CA LEU A 194 -0.76 9.34 -8.59
C LEU A 194 -0.78 9.94 -7.19
N ILE A 195 -1.07 9.11 -6.19
CA ILE A 195 -0.85 9.45 -4.79
C ILE A 195 0.40 8.72 -4.31
N GLN A 196 1.35 9.47 -3.77
CA GLN A 196 2.48 8.93 -3.03
C GLN A 196 2.36 9.37 -1.58
N GLY A 197 1.93 8.45 -0.72
CA GLY A 197 1.79 8.70 0.70
C GLY A 197 0.58 9.58 1.00
N ARG A 198 -0.46 8.97 1.56
CA ARG A 198 -1.62 9.67 2.13
C ARG A 198 -1.82 9.20 3.57
N ILE A 199 -1.97 10.13 4.49
CA ILE A 199 -2.41 9.86 5.87
C ILE A 199 -3.74 10.57 6.09
N GLU A 200 -4.74 9.83 6.49
CA GLU A 200 -6.03 10.35 6.92
C GLU A 200 -6.31 9.89 8.35
N LEU A 201 -6.34 10.85 9.28
CA LEU A 201 -6.64 10.62 10.69
C LEU A 201 -8.00 11.23 11.01
N SER A 202 -8.96 10.37 11.32
CA SER A 202 -10.35 10.73 11.62
C SER A 202 -10.62 10.62 13.13
N ASN A 203 -11.88 10.64 13.56
CA ASN A 203 -12.29 10.92 14.94
C ASN A 203 -11.58 10.09 16.02
N GLY A 204 -11.34 10.69 17.18
CA GLY A 204 -10.96 9.99 18.41
C GLY A 204 -9.57 9.34 18.43
N MET A 205 -8.67 9.74 17.52
CA MET A 205 -7.33 9.14 17.45
C MET A 205 -6.43 9.59 18.61
N THR A 206 -5.82 8.60 19.27
CA THR A 206 -4.71 8.83 20.21
C THR A 206 -3.46 8.15 19.67
N LEU A 207 -2.45 8.95 19.32
CA LEU A 207 -1.12 8.47 18.93
C LEU A 207 -0.08 9.00 19.93
N SER A 208 0.68 8.10 20.56
CA SER A 208 1.76 8.51 21.47
C SER A 208 3.13 8.64 20.79
N HIS A 209 3.27 8.31 19.49
CA HIS A 209 4.56 8.19 18.79
C HIS A 209 4.51 8.50 17.29
N ASN A 210 5.69 8.50 16.66
CA ASN A 210 5.97 9.06 15.33
C ASN A 210 5.45 8.19 14.18
N ILE A 211 4.62 8.80 13.31
CA ILE A 211 4.39 8.32 11.96
C ILE A 211 5.44 8.98 11.06
N THR A 212 6.15 8.21 10.23
CA THR A 212 7.07 8.75 9.23
C THR A 212 6.50 8.51 7.84
N LEU A 213 6.41 9.58 7.05
CA LEU A 213 5.95 9.57 5.67
C LEU A 213 7.05 10.10 4.75
N SER A 214 7.56 9.24 3.87
CA SER A 214 8.54 9.62 2.86
C SER A 214 8.02 9.34 1.47
N SER A 215 8.14 10.30 0.57
CA SER A 215 7.76 10.14 -0.84
C SER A 215 8.81 10.77 -1.74
N THR A 216 9.26 10.05 -2.77
CA THR A 216 10.25 10.52 -3.73
C THR A 216 9.76 10.29 -5.15
N ALA A 217 9.66 11.36 -5.93
CA ALA A 217 9.62 11.28 -7.39
C ALA A 217 11.00 11.70 -7.92
N ASP A 218 11.71 10.81 -8.62
CA ASP A 218 13.04 11.11 -9.14
C ASP A 218 13.23 10.62 -10.57
N ASN A 219 13.54 11.54 -11.49
CA ASN A 219 13.64 11.26 -12.92
C ASN A 219 12.31 10.70 -13.49
N VAL A 220 11.22 11.47 -13.30
CA VAL A 220 9.85 11.11 -13.70
C VAL A 220 9.28 12.14 -14.67
N THR A 221 8.58 11.70 -15.71
CA THR A 221 7.84 12.59 -16.62
C THR A 221 6.36 12.61 -16.24
N LEU A 222 5.85 13.80 -15.89
CA LEU A 222 4.44 14.02 -15.55
C LEU A 222 3.76 14.89 -16.61
N LYS A 223 2.66 14.42 -17.20
CA LYS A 223 1.98 15.13 -18.30
C LYS A 223 0.46 15.02 -18.27
N ASN A 224 -0.26 16.13 -18.17
CA ASN A 224 -1.73 16.15 -18.13
C ASN A 224 -2.25 15.23 -17.01
N SER A 225 -1.65 15.28 -15.82
CA SER A 225 -1.92 14.36 -14.72
C SER A 225 -2.04 15.10 -13.39
N THR A 226 -2.50 14.40 -12.36
CA THR A 226 -2.53 14.91 -10.99
C THR A 226 -1.65 14.05 -10.10
N VAL A 227 -0.78 14.68 -9.33
CA VAL A 227 0.11 14.00 -8.40
C VAL A 227 -0.03 14.60 -7.00
N VAL A 228 -0.25 13.76 -6.00
CA VAL A 228 -0.27 14.15 -4.59
C VAL A 228 0.88 13.44 -3.89
N MET A 229 1.70 14.19 -3.16
CA MET A 229 2.81 13.66 -2.37
C MET A 229 2.65 14.04 -0.91
N CYS A 230 2.81 13.04 -0.05
CA CYS A 230 2.75 13.15 1.41
C CYS A 230 1.48 13.83 1.94
N GLY A 231 0.33 13.60 1.31
CA GLY A 231 -0.94 14.19 1.72
C GLY A 231 -1.26 13.81 3.16
N VAL A 232 -1.59 14.79 4.01
CA VAL A 232 -2.05 14.53 5.38
C VAL A 232 -3.31 15.32 5.67
N SER A 233 -4.33 14.61 6.12
CA SER A 233 -5.58 15.15 6.64
C SER A 233 -5.76 14.64 8.07
N MET A 234 -6.10 15.53 8.99
CA MET A 234 -6.27 15.20 10.41
C MET A 234 -7.47 15.95 10.98
N SER A 235 -8.37 15.23 11.65
CA SER A 235 -9.50 15.82 12.37
C SER A 235 -9.03 16.64 13.57
N SER A 236 -9.85 17.60 14.02
CA SER A 236 -9.48 18.51 15.12
C SER A 236 -9.32 17.83 16.48
N ASP A 237 -9.86 16.63 16.64
CA ASP A 237 -9.81 15.80 17.85
C ASP A 237 -8.70 14.72 17.79
N SER A 238 -7.95 14.67 16.69
CA SER A 238 -6.81 13.77 16.52
C SER A 238 -5.50 14.43 16.96
N THR A 239 -4.61 13.64 17.54
CA THR A 239 -3.23 14.07 17.86
C THR A 239 -2.25 13.05 17.32
N ALA A 240 -1.23 13.50 16.60
CA ALA A 240 -0.19 12.67 16.01
C ALA A 240 1.11 13.47 15.80
N ASP A 241 2.26 12.85 16.06
CA ASP A 241 3.55 13.35 15.58
C ASP A 241 3.83 12.71 14.22
N ILE A 242 3.83 13.53 13.16
CA ILE A 242 4.00 13.07 11.78
C ILE A 242 5.24 13.75 11.19
N SER A 243 6.31 12.97 11.00
CA SER A 243 7.48 13.39 10.25
C SER A 243 7.27 13.16 8.76
N LYS A 244 7.49 14.17 7.92
CA LYS A 244 7.31 14.09 6.47
C LYS A 244 8.59 14.44 5.73
N THR A 245 8.90 13.70 4.67
CA THR A 245 10.00 14.02 3.75
C THR A 245 9.58 13.73 2.33
N CYS A 246 9.38 14.78 1.53
CA CYS A 246 8.82 14.68 0.20
C CYS A 246 9.78 15.35 -0.78
N THR A 247 10.35 14.58 -1.69
CA THR A 247 11.33 15.05 -2.67
C THR A 247 10.81 14.84 -4.08
N ASN A 248 11.02 15.84 -4.92
CA ASN A 248 10.72 15.72 -6.34
C ASN A 248 11.90 16.28 -7.14
N ASP A 249 12.75 15.37 -7.60
CA ASP A 249 14.03 15.68 -8.21
C ASP A 249 14.06 15.25 -9.67
N ARG A 250 14.70 16.05 -10.53
CA ARG A 250 14.93 15.70 -11.95
C ARG A 250 13.67 15.31 -12.74
N SER A 251 12.49 15.73 -12.31
CA SER A 251 11.22 15.43 -12.98
C SER A 251 10.82 16.51 -13.99
N GLU A 252 10.17 16.08 -15.06
CA GLU A 252 9.64 16.96 -16.12
C GLU A 252 8.12 17.12 -16.00
N TYR A 253 7.61 18.33 -16.24
CA TYR A 253 6.19 18.65 -16.06
C TYR A 253 5.58 19.31 -17.28
N THR A 254 4.39 18.88 -17.67
CA THR A 254 3.55 19.56 -18.66
C THR A 254 2.08 19.45 -18.26
N ASN A 255 1.43 20.58 -17.94
CA ASN A 255 0.03 20.64 -17.52
C ASN A 255 -0.31 19.66 -16.36
N VAL A 256 0.45 19.73 -15.27
CA VAL A 256 0.30 18.82 -14.13
C VAL A 256 -0.25 19.59 -12.95
N ASN A 257 -1.19 18.99 -12.21
CA ASN A 257 -1.59 19.47 -10.89
C ASN A 257 -0.79 18.71 -9.83
N ILE A 258 0.10 19.39 -9.11
CA ILE A 258 0.95 18.76 -8.08
C ILE A 258 0.64 19.38 -6.72
N THR A 259 0.26 18.52 -5.78
CA THR A 259 0.11 18.88 -4.37
C THR A 259 1.17 18.15 -3.57
N ILE A 260 2.13 18.90 -3.01
CA ILE A 260 3.07 18.39 -2.01
C ILE A 260 2.63 18.99 -0.69
N ALA A 261 2.24 18.17 0.29
CA ALA A 261 1.86 18.70 1.59
C ALA A 261 3.07 19.41 2.22
N GLY A 262 2.95 20.72 2.43
CA GLY A 262 3.98 21.52 3.08
C GLY A 262 4.27 21.03 4.50
N SER A 263 5.54 21.12 4.88
CA SER A 263 6.06 20.93 6.23
C SER A 263 5.42 21.88 7.24
#